data_AF-A0A329J7S3-F1
#
_entry.id   AF-A0A329J7S3-F1
#
_cell.length_a   1.000
_cell.length_b   1.000
_cell.length_c   1.000
_cell.angle_alpha   90.00
_cell.angle_beta   90.00
_cell.angle_gamma   90.00
#
_symmetry.space_group_name_H-M   'P 1'
#
loop_
_entity.id
_entity.type
_entity.pdbx_description
1 polymer ?
#
loop_
_entity_poly.entity_id
_entity_poly.type
_entity_poly.pdbx_seq_one_letter_code
_entity_poly.pdbx_strand_id
1 'polypeptide(L)'
;MNWAGLQHRIYEATKLAFKGLGEKYPSKDFYAYVLYTDSDAMSISPSANSMEDLNYKIGQELKDEEKTEENIAYYRWASAEWAHEAGGGEFFKEINRDLRESGDRSEFDTFKIKVLQAMTGALEQLVKDRFFHISTQARQQHLTHTHRKKCWSSPSLKRLFPINACKEVGSNAYIKSQYLHRHRAAHQGLCPR
;
A
#
# COMPACT_ATOMS: atom_id res chain seq x y z
N MET A 1 25.81 -2.63 -2.43
CA MET A 1 25.14 -3.08 -1.17
C MET A 1 24.92 -4.59 -1.16
N ASN A 2 24.80 -5.21 0.02
CA ASN A 2 24.34 -6.59 0.18
C ASN A 2 22.80 -6.65 0.10
N TRP A 3 22.27 -6.95 -1.08
CA TRP A 3 20.83 -6.95 -1.37
C TRP A 3 20.04 -8.04 -0.64
N ALA A 4 20.61 -9.24 -0.48
CA ALA A 4 19.97 -10.30 0.29
C ALA A 4 19.89 -9.94 1.78
N GLY A 5 20.95 -9.35 2.32
CA GLY A 5 20.97 -8.82 3.69
C GLY A 5 19.95 -7.69 3.89
N LEU A 6 19.80 -6.80 2.91
CA LEU A 6 18.78 -5.75 2.93
C LEU A 6 17.36 -6.35 2.97
N GLN A 7 17.04 -7.29 2.09
CA GLN A 7 15.73 -7.95 2.07
C GLN A 7 15.40 -8.60 3.42
N HIS A 8 16.36 -9.31 4.03
CA HIS A 8 16.15 -9.93 5.34
C HIS A 8 15.88 -8.90 6.44
N ARG A 9 16.62 -7.77 6.44
CA ARG A 9 16.37 -6.67 7.39
C ARG A 9 15.01 -6.02 7.19
N ILE A 10 14.59 -5.82 5.93
CA ILE A 10 13.24 -5.32 5.62
C ILE A 10 12.19 -6.30 6.13
N TYR A 11 12.38 -7.61 5.94
CA TYR A 11 11.49 -8.65 6.46
C TYR A 11 11.32 -8.55 7.99
N GLU A 12 12.43 -8.53 8.75
CA GLU A 12 12.37 -8.43 10.21
C GLU A 12 11.71 -7.12 10.67
N ALA A 13 12.07 -5.99 10.07
CA ALA A 13 11.48 -4.70 10.39
C ALA A 13 9.97 -4.66 10.10
N THR A 14 9.55 -5.22 8.96
CA THR A 14 8.14 -5.32 8.56
C THR A 14 7.35 -6.19 9.53
N LYS A 15 7.91 -7.34 9.91
CA LYS A 15 7.32 -8.26 10.88
C LYS A 15 7.10 -7.59 12.23
N LEU A 16 8.10 -6.86 12.73
CA LEU A 16 8.01 -6.12 13.99
C LEU A 16 6.96 -5.01 13.91
N ALA A 17 6.97 -4.22 12.84
CA ALA A 17 6.02 -3.13 12.63
C ALA A 17 4.56 -3.64 12.65
N PHE A 18 4.25 -4.66 11.86
CA PHE A 18 2.89 -5.16 11.76
C PHE A 18 2.47 -6.02 12.96
N LYS A 19 3.41 -6.72 13.61
CA LYS A 19 3.13 -7.40 14.87
C LYS A 19 2.74 -6.40 15.96
N GLY A 20 3.54 -5.34 16.13
CA GLY A 20 3.25 -4.28 17.09
C GLY A 20 1.91 -3.58 16.78
N LEU A 21 1.58 -3.42 15.50
CA LEU A 21 0.29 -2.87 15.09
C LEU A 21 -0.89 -3.79 15.49
N GLY A 22 -0.77 -5.09 15.23
CA GLY A 22 -1.78 -6.08 15.62
C GLY A 22 -1.96 -6.20 17.14
N GLU A 23 -0.86 -6.14 17.90
CA GLU A 23 -0.89 -6.15 19.38
C GLU A 23 -1.54 -4.88 19.94
N LYS A 24 -1.30 -3.72 19.30
CA LYS A 24 -1.89 -2.45 19.71
C LYS A 24 -3.38 -2.37 19.39
N TYR A 25 -3.85 -3.05 18.35
CA TYR A 25 -5.23 -3.02 17.89
C TYR A 25 -5.79 -4.43 17.63
N PRO A 26 -5.93 -5.28 18.68
CA PRO A 26 -6.28 -6.68 18.52
C PRO A 26 -7.70 -6.92 18.00
N SER A 27 -8.58 -5.92 18.08
CA SER A 27 -9.96 -5.98 17.60
C SER A 27 -10.16 -5.48 16.17
N LYS A 28 -9.11 -4.93 15.52
CA LYS A 28 -9.24 -4.37 14.17
C LYS A 28 -9.10 -5.44 13.10
N ASP A 29 -9.98 -5.40 12.11
CA ASP A 29 -9.91 -6.28 10.95
C ASP A 29 -9.05 -5.65 9.83
N PHE A 30 -7.74 -5.81 9.95
CA PHE A 30 -6.77 -5.31 8.97
C PHE A 30 -6.92 -6.04 7.62
N TYR A 31 -7.31 -5.31 6.58
CA TYR A 31 -7.51 -5.87 5.23
C TYR A 31 -6.31 -5.65 4.31
N ALA A 32 -5.43 -4.71 4.61
CA ALA A 32 -4.29 -4.39 3.77
C ALA A 32 -3.04 -4.04 4.58
N TYR A 33 -1.90 -4.50 4.08
CA TYR A 33 -0.55 -4.19 4.53
C TYR A 33 0.29 -3.82 3.31
N VAL A 34 1.11 -2.77 3.43
CA VAL A 34 1.94 -2.24 2.33
C VAL A 34 3.30 -1.83 2.85
N LEU A 35 4.33 -2.04 2.02
CA LEU A 35 5.56 -1.26 2.09
C LEU A 35 5.55 -0.28 0.92
N TYR A 36 5.79 1.00 1.19
CA TYR A 36 5.95 1.99 0.14
C TYR A 36 7.29 2.69 0.27
N THR A 37 7.72 3.30 -0.83
CA THR A 37 8.90 4.16 -0.89
C THR A 37 8.60 5.39 -1.74
N ASP A 38 9.30 6.48 -1.45
CA ASP A 38 9.24 7.70 -2.24
C ASP A 38 9.92 7.52 -3.61
N SER A 39 9.77 8.53 -4.48
CA SER A 39 10.29 8.50 -5.85
C SER A 39 11.79 8.24 -5.94
N ASP A 40 12.51 8.60 -4.88
CA ASP A 40 13.96 8.56 -4.72
C ASP A 40 14.50 7.24 -4.10
N ALA A 41 13.61 6.31 -3.74
CA ALA A 41 13.95 5.00 -3.18
C ALA A 41 14.80 5.02 -1.88
N MET A 42 14.77 6.13 -1.13
CA MET A 42 15.61 6.32 0.08
C MET A 42 14.88 6.11 1.40
N SER A 43 13.57 5.90 1.36
CA SER A 43 12.70 5.71 2.50
C SER A 43 11.80 4.51 2.26
N ILE A 44 11.86 3.51 3.13
CA ILE A 44 10.87 2.45 3.18
C ILE A 44 10.00 2.71 4.41
N SER A 45 8.69 2.73 4.18
CA SER A 45 7.69 2.93 5.22
C SER A 45 6.63 1.83 5.18
N PRO A 46 6.34 1.19 6.32
CA PRO A 46 5.22 0.28 6.47
C PRO A 46 3.90 1.05 6.61
N SER A 47 2.82 0.51 6.08
CA SER A 47 1.47 1.00 6.40
C SER A 47 0.46 -0.12 6.35
N ALA A 48 -0.65 0.08 7.06
CA ALA A 48 -1.77 -0.86 7.04
C ALA A 48 -3.10 -0.11 7.18
N ASN A 49 -4.19 -0.80 6.86
CA ASN A 49 -5.53 -0.26 7.09
C ASN A 49 -6.51 -1.34 7.49
N SER A 50 -7.48 -0.97 8.30
CA SER A 50 -8.58 -1.82 8.73
C SER A 50 -9.91 -1.40 8.11
N MET A 51 -10.88 -2.31 8.10
CA MET A 51 -12.22 -2.02 7.60
C MET A 51 -12.91 -0.94 8.43
N GLU A 52 -12.68 -0.95 9.75
CA GLU A 52 -13.19 0.05 10.68
C GLU A 52 -12.64 1.44 10.36
N ASP A 53 -11.33 1.55 10.16
CA ASP A 53 -10.68 2.83 9.84
C ASP A 53 -11.10 3.38 8.49
N LEU A 54 -11.23 2.50 7.48
CA LEU A 54 -11.73 2.89 6.16
C LEU A 54 -13.16 3.44 6.25
N ASN A 55 -14.05 2.73 6.92
CA ASN A 55 -15.45 3.14 7.07
C ASN A 55 -15.57 4.43 7.89
N TYR A 56 -14.77 4.55 8.96
CA TYR A 56 -14.69 5.77 9.75
C TYR A 56 -14.26 6.95 8.89
N LYS A 57 -13.16 6.82 8.13
CA LYS A 57 -12.64 7.90 7.29
C LYS A 57 -13.63 8.31 6.20
N ILE A 58 -14.22 7.35 5.49
CA ILE A 58 -15.28 7.62 4.50
C ILE A 58 -16.48 8.31 5.15
N GLY A 59 -16.91 7.87 6.33
CA GLY A 59 -18.04 8.48 7.04
C GLY A 59 -17.79 9.92 7.49
N GLN A 60 -16.53 10.27 7.77
CA GLN A 60 -16.12 11.59 8.22
C GLN A 60 -15.82 12.57 7.08
N GLU A 61 -15.23 12.08 5.99
CA GLU A 61 -14.69 12.95 4.93
C GLU A 61 -15.58 13.01 3.68
N LEU A 62 -16.45 12.02 3.44
CA LEU A 62 -17.33 12.00 2.28
C LEU A 62 -18.80 12.20 2.67
N LYS A 63 -19.46 13.13 1.97
CA LYS A 63 -20.93 13.24 1.99
C LYS A 63 -21.55 12.07 1.23
N ASP A 64 -22.83 11.79 1.48
CA ASP A 64 -23.52 10.66 0.84
C ASP A 64 -23.49 10.71 -0.69
N GLU A 65 -23.57 11.89 -1.28
CA GLU A 65 -23.46 12.11 -2.73
C GLU A 65 -22.04 11.86 -3.29
N GLU A 66 -21.01 11.92 -2.44
CA GLU A 66 -19.60 11.71 -2.81
C GLU A 66 -19.16 10.27 -2.58
N LYS A 67 -19.99 9.41 -1.97
CA LYS A 67 -19.72 7.98 -1.74
C LYS A 67 -19.89 7.16 -3.02
N THR A 68 -19.23 7.58 -4.09
CA THR A 68 -19.12 6.83 -5.34
C THR A 68 -18.15 5.68 -5.17
N GLU A 69 -18.26 4.65 -6.03
CA GLU A 69 -17.34 3.51 -6.03
C GLU A 69 -15.87 3.95 -6.23
N GLU A 70 -15.65 4.97 -7.06
CA GLU A 70 -14.31 5.52 -7.34
C GLU A 70 -13.70 6.18 -6.11
N ASN A 71 -14.46 7.01 -5.39
CA ASN A 71 -13.97 7.65 -4.17
C ASN A 71 -13.72 6.62 -3.08
N ILE A 72 -14.62 5.66 -2.88
CA ILE A 72 -14.42 4.56 -1.93
C ILE A 72 -13.16 3.75 -2.28
N ALA A 73 -12.93 3.46 -3.57
CA ALA A 73 -11.74 2.77 -4.03
C ALA A 73 -10.46 3.57 -3.77
N TYR A 74 -10.49 4.90 -3.94
CA TYR A 74 -9.38 5.78 -3.60
C TYR A 74 -9.00 5.64 -2.12
N TYR A 75 -9.94 5.84 -1.18
CA TYR A 75 -9.64 5.70 0.25
C TYR A 75 -9.22 4.27 0.63
N ARG A 76 -9.76 3.25 -0.04
CA ARG A 76 -9.39 1.86 0.21
C ARG A 76 -7.94 1.56 -0.16
N TRP A 77 -7.39 2.14 -1.22
CA TRP A 77 -6.10 1.75 -1.79
C TRP A 77 -5.02 2.84 -1.77
N ALA A 78 -5.37 4.09 -1.43
CA ALA A 78 -4.42 5.16 -1.25
C ALA A 78 -3.82 5.11 0.17
N SER A 79 -2.61 4.54 0.31
CA SER A 79 -1.94 4.42 1.62
C SER A 79 -1.75 5.74 2.37
N ALA A 80 -1.63 6.86 1.66
CA ALA A 80 -1.60 8.21 2.23
C ALA A 80 -2.87 8.56 3.03
N GLU A 81 -3.98 7.87 2.74
CA GLU A 81 -5.25 8.06 3.44
C GLU A 81 -5.43 7.11 4.63
N TRP A 82 -4.57 6.10 4.80
CA TRP A 82 -4.80 5.05 5.78
C TRP A 82 -4.52 5.52 7.20
N ALA A 83 -5.28 5.00 8.17
CA ALA A 83 -5.16 5.40 9.58
C ALA A 83 -3.81 5.00 10.20
N HIS A 84 -3.13 4.00 9.63
CA HIS A 84 -1.83 3.53 10.08
C HIS A 84 -0.76 3.73 8.98
N GLU A 85 -0.75 4.93 8.40
CA GLU A 85 0.30 5.41 7.52
C GLU A 85 1.63 5.56 8.28
N ALA A 86 2.72 5.08 7.67
CA ALA A 86 4.07 5.00 8.24
C ALA A 86 4.18 4.34 9.65
N GLY A 87 3.16 3.61 10.10
CA GLY A 87 3.11 3.01 11.43
C GLY A 87 4.17 1.93 11.63
N GLY A 88 5.08 2.12 12.60
CA GLY A 88 6.24 1.24 12.80
C GLY A 88 7.48 1.66 12.00
N GLY A 89 7.49 2.87 11.43
CA GLY A 89 8.64 3.42 10.70
C GLY A 89 9.94 3.50 11.52
N GLU A 90 9.87 3.47 12.85
CA GLU A 90 11.04 3.40 13.72
C GLU A 90 11.91 2.15 13.47
N PHE A 91 11.32 1.03 13.09
CA PHE A 91 12.04 -0.21 12.76
C PHE A 91 12.83 -0.09 11.45
N PHE A 92 12.55 0.92 10.63
CA PHE A 92 13.18 1.15 9.33
C PHE A 92 14.26 2.24 9.37
N LYS A 93 14.52 2.89 10.50
CA LYS A 93 15.48 4.01 10.60
C LYS A 93 16.86 3.67 10.05
N GLU A 94 17.44 2.55 10.50
CA GLU A 94 18.76 2.11 10.08
C GLU A 94 18.77 1.67 8.61
N ILE A 95 17.72 1.00 8.14
CA ILE A 95 17.56 0.63 6.74
C ILE A 95 17.55 1.88 5.85
N ASN A 96 16.75 2.88 6.23
CA ASN A 96 16.60 4.11 5.48
C ASN A 96 17.88 4.98 5.52
N ARG A 97 18.68 4.91 6.59
CA ARG A 97 20.01 5.52 6.61
C ARG A 97 20.91 4.85 5.57
N ASP A 98 21.00 3.53 5.60
CA ASP A 98 21.88 2.79 4.69
C ASP A 98 21.47 2.97 3.21
N LEU A 99 20.17 3.07 2.92
CA LEU A 99 19.67 3.40 1.58
C LEU A 99 20.11 4.79 1.14
N ARG A 100 20.02 5.81 2.02
CA ARG A 100 20.48 7.18 1.72
C ARG A 100 21.98 7.25 1.50
N GLU A 101 22.77 6.52 2.27
CA GLU A 101 24.24 6.60 2.24
C GLU A 101 24.87 5.67 1.19
N SER A 102 24.06 4.85 0.52
CA SER A 102 24.53 3.87 -0.43
C SER A 102 25.21 4.48 -1.66
N GLY A 103 26.44 4.04 -1.95
CA GLY A 103 27.13 4.34 -3.20
C GLY A 103 26.44 3.74 -4.44
N ASP A 104 25.63 2.68 -4.28
CA ASP A 104 24.88 2.07 -5.40
C ASP A 104 23.88 3.06 -6.04
N ARG A 105 23.57 4.17 -5.36
CA ARG A 105 22.71 5.24 -5.85
C ARG A 105 23.22 5.95 -7.11
N SER A 106 24.52 5.83 -7.42
CA SER A 106 25.07 6.38 -8.68
C SER A 106 24.36 5.78 -9.89
N GLU A 107 23.94 4.52 -9.79
CA GLU A 107 23.17 3.79 -10.80
C GLU A 107 21.69 3.74 -10.40
N PHE A 108 21.04 4.90 -10.36
CA PHE A 108 19.74 5.11 -9.70
C PHE A 108 18.63 4.15 -10.14
N ASP A 109 18.44 3.92 -11.44
CA ASP A 109 17.37 3.05 -11.93
C ASP A 109 17.55 1.60 -11.45
N THR A 110 18.79 1.10 -11.48
CA THR A 110 19.14 -0.22 -10.98
C THR A 110 18.96 -0.29 -9.47
N PHE A 111 19.40 0.73 -8.74
CA PHE A 111 19.22 0.83 -7.29
C PHE A 111 17.74 0.75 -6.91
N LYS A 112 16.89 1.57 -7.54
CA LYS A 112 15.45 1.62 -7.29
C LYS A 112 14.77 0.28 -7.55
N ILE A 113 15.08 -0.38 -8.67
CA ILE A 113 14.54 -1.72 -8.98
C ILE A 113 14.92 -2.72 -7.88
N LYS A 114 16.18 -2.71 -7.41
CA LYS A 114 16.63 -3.64 -6.37
C LYS A 114 16.04 -3.35 -5.00
N VAL A 115 15.81 -2.08 -4.64
CA VAL A 115 15.06 -1.70 -3.43
C VAL A 115 13.64 -2.26 -3.48
N LEU A 116 12.93 -2.03 -4.60
CA LEU A 116 11.58 -2.57 -4.79
C LEU A 116 11.55 -4.09 -4.73
N GLN A 117 12.53 -4.77 -5.35
CA GLN A 117 12.65 -6.23 -5.27
C GLN A 117 12.87 -6.73 -3.84
N ALA A 118 13.70 -6.05 -3.07
CA ALA A 118 13.93 -6.40 -1.66
C ALA A 118 12.67 -6.20 -0.81
N MET A 119 11.90 -5.13 -1.05
CA MET A 119 10.59 -4.92 -0.43
C MET A 119 9.60 -6.03 -0.79
N THR A 120 9.51 -6.40 -2.07
CA THR A 120 8.64 -7.48 -2.54
C THR A 120 9.02 -8.81 -1.92
N GLY A 121 10.30 -9.18 -1.96
CA GLY A 121 10.77 -10.43 -1.40
C GLY A 121 10.54 -10.54 0.11
N ALA A 122 10.60 -9.42 0.84
CA ALA A 122 10.29 -9.38 2.27
C ALA A 122 8.80 -9.66 2.54
N LEU A 123 7.89 -9.02 1.81
CA LEU A 123 6.45 -9.27 1.94
C LEU A 123 6.06 -10.68 1.49
N GLU A 124 6.63 -11.18 0.40
CA GLU A 124 6.45 -12.56 -0.05
C GLU A 124 6.87 -13.57 1.01
N GLN A 125 7.96 -13.30 1.74
CA GLN A 125 8.40 -14.17 2.83
C GLN A 125 7.40 -14.16 3.99
N LEU A 126 6.85 -13.00 4.37
CA LEU A 126 5.80 -12.93 5.40
C LEU A 126 4.54 -13.70 5.00
N VAL A 127 4.17 -13.67 3.71
CA VAL A 127 3.05 -14.47 3.19
C VAL A 127 3.36 -15.97 3.32
N LYS A 128 4.57 -16.41 2.95
CA LYS A 128 5.00 -17.82 3.11
C LYS A 128 4.98 -18.27 4.55
N ASP A 129 5.36 -17.39 5.47
CA ASP A 129 5.36 -17.63 6.91
C ASP A 129 3.96 -17.58 7.53
N ARG A 130 2.93 -17.32 6.72
CA ARG A 130 1.51 -17.17 7.15
C ARG A 130 1.34 -16.10 8.21
N PHE A 131 2.14 -15.04 8.13
CA PHE A 131 2.10 -13.95 9.09
C PHE A 131 0.76 -13.19 9.05
N PHE A 132 0.23 -12.97 7.84
CA PHE A 132 -1.02 -12.27 7.65
C PHE A 132 -2.20 -13.22 7.90
N HIS A 133 -3.07 -12.82 8.83
CA HIS A 133 -4.34 -13.52 9.05
C HIS A 133 -5.34 -13.08 7.98
N ILE A 134 -6.07 -14.04 7.40
CA ILE A 134 -7.16 -13.76 6.48
C ILE A 134 -8.31 -13.18 7.30
N SER A 135 -8.67 -11.92 7.05
CA SER A 135 -9.86 -11.31 7.64
C SER A 135 -11.12 -12.11 7.28
N THR A 136 -11.97 -12.37 8.27
CA THR A 136 -13.24 -13.10 8.09
C THR A 136 -14.19 -12.40 7.13
N GLN A 137 -14.12 -11.07 6.97
CA GLN A 137 -14.94 -10.34 5.98
C GLN A 137 -14.47 -10.50 4.53
N ALA A 138 -13.17 -10.75 4.28
CA ALA A 138 -12.70 -11.04 2.92
C ALA A 138 -13.32 -12.32 2.36
N ARG A 139 -13.59 -13.32 3.21
CA ARG A 139 -14.34 -14.53 2.85
C ARG A 139 -15.77 -14.24 2.39
N GLN A 140 -16.46 -13.31 3.06
CA GLN A 140 -17.84 -12.97 2.72
C GLN A 140 -17.95 -12.25 1.37
N GLN A 141 -17.01 -11.34 1.08
CA GLN A 141 -16.96 -10.63 -0.22
C GLN A 141 -16.50 -11.53 -1.37
N HIS A 142 -15.62 -12.51 -1.11
CA HIS A 142 -15.22 -13.49 -2.12
C HIS A 142 -16.40 -14.38 -2.52
N LEU A 143 -17.24 -14.79 -1.56
CA LEU A 143 -18.42 -15.62 -1.80
C LEU A 143 -19.55 -14.87 -2.52
N THR A 144 -19.73 -13.57 -2.29
CA THR A 144 -20.74 -12.77 -3.00
C THR A 144 -20.30 -12.36 -4.41
N HIS A 145 -18.99 -12.31 -4.70
CA HIS A 145 -18.47 -11.96 -6.04
C HIS A 145 -18.24 -13.17 -6.97
N THR A 146 -18.21 -14.41 -6.44
CA THR A 146 -18.03 -15.63 -7.27
C THR A 146 -19.20 -16.00 -8.20
N HIS A 147 -20.29 -15.22 -8.22
CA HIS A 147 -21.39 -15.36 -9.18
C HIS A 147 -21.44 -14.22 -10.21
N ARG A 148 -20.33 -13.89 -10.88
CA ARG A 148 -20.35 -13.23 -12.21
C ARG A 148 -19.00 -13.40 -12.93
N LYS A 149 -18.82 -14.54 -13.59
CA LYS A 149 -17.90 -14.64 -14.73
C LYS A 149 -18.45 -13.76 -15.86
N LYS A 150 -18.13 -12.46 -15.88
CA LYS A 150 -18.28 -11.51 -17.02
C LYS A 150 -17.98 -10.07 -16.54
N CYS A 151 -16.71 -9.72 -16.35
CA CYS A 151 -16.29 -8.33 -16.34
C CYS A 151 -14.80 -8.20 -16.71
N TRP A 152 -14.46 -8.67 -17.92
CA TRP A 152 -13.16 -8.44 -18.54
C TRP A 152 -13.36 -8.11 -20.02
N SER A 153 -14.15 -7.09 -20.32
CA SER A 153 -14.28 -6.55 -21.69
C SER A 153 -14.98 -5.19 -21.72
N SER A 154 -14.38 -4.16 -21.10
CA SER A 154 -14.80 -2.76 -21.36
C SER A 154 -13.59 -1.88 -21.70
N PRO A 155 -13.52 -1.29 -22.91
CA PRO A 155 -12.38 -0.48 -23.34
C PRO A 155 -12.17 0.85 -22.60
N SER A 156 -13.09 1.28 -21.73
CA SER A 156 -13.07 2.59 -21.07
C SER A 156 -12.22 2.70 -19.80
N LEU A 157 -11.68 1.60 -19.27
CA LEU A 157 -10.89 1.60 -18.02
C LEU A 157 -9.36 1.78 -18.19
N LYS A 158 -8.87 2.05 -19.42
CA LYS A 158 -7.43 2.21 -19.68
C LYS A 158 -6.83 3.57 -19.30
N ARG A 159 -7.64 4.53 -18.82
CA ARG A 159 -7.20 5.94 -18.72
C ARG A 159 -7.00 6.49 -17.30
N LEU A 160 -7.20 5.70 -16.24
CA LEU A 160 -7.05 6.20 -14.86
C LEU A 160 -6.00 5.49 -14.00
N PHE A 161 -5.50 4.31 -14.37
CA PHE A 161 -4.32 3.72 -13.74
C PHE A 161 -3.60 2.80 -14.74
N PRO A 162 -2.28 2.94 -15.01
CA PRO A 162 -1.55 1.90 -15.71
C PRO A 162 -1.48 0.67 -14.80
N ILE A 163 -2.34 -0.31 -15.12
CA ILE A 163 -2.53 -1.63 -14.48
C ILE A 163 -1.27 -2.53 -14.51
N ASN A 164 -0.10 -2.01 -14.89
CA ASN A 164 1.16 -2.77 -14.96
C ASN A 164 2.04 -2.69 -13.70
N ALA A 165 1.58 -2.09 -12.59
CA ALA A 165 2.36 -1.99 -11.35
C ALA A 165 1.99 -3.01 -10.26
N CYS A 166 0.89 -3.76 -10.42
CA CYS A 166 0.46 -4.79 -9.48
C CYS A 166 0.93 -6.17 -9.97
N LYS A 167 2.15 -6.58 -9.62
CA LYS A 167 2.49 -8.00 -9.66
C LYS A 167 1.82 -8.66 -8.46
N GLU A 168 0.85 -9.52 -8.74
CA GLU A 168 0.09 -10.32 -7.78
C GLU A 168 1.02 -11.11 -6.86
N VAL A 169 1.15 -10.67 -5.61
CA VAL A 169 1.52 -11.56 -4.50
C VAL A 169 0.19 -11.94 -3.85
N GLY A 170 -0.13 -13.24 -3.86
CA GLY A 170 -1.43 -13.77 -3.45
C GLY A 170 -1.95 -13.14 -2.16
N SER A 171 -3.19 -12.66 -2.23
CA SER A 171 -4.05 -12.18 -1.13
C SER A 171 -3.33 -11.41 -0.01
N ASN A 172 -3.35 -10.08 -0.13
CA ASN A 172 -3.15 -9.04 0.90
C ASN A 172 -1.76 -8.37 1.02
N ALA A 173 -0.79 -8.61 0.13
CA ALA A 173 0.45 -7.85 0.09
C ALA A 173 0.57 -7.02 -1.19
N TYR A 174 0.48 -5.69 -1.07
CA TYR A 174 0.64 -4.77 -2.19
C TYR A 174 1.89 -3.92 -1.98
N ILE A 175 2.60 -3.60 -3.07
CA ILE A 175 3.68 -2.60 -3.08
C ILE A 175 3.25 -1.47 -3.98
N LYS A 176 3.23 -0.26 -3.42
CA LYS A 176 2.95 0.96 -4.17
C LYS A 176 4.25 1.73 -4.36
N SER A 177 4.71 1.83 -5.60
CA SER A 177 5.64 2.89 -6.03
C SER A 177 4.80 4.13 -6.32
N GLN A 178 4.83 5.13 -5.45
CA GLN A 178 4.07 6.37 -5.66
C GLN A 178 4.72 7.21 -6.79
N TYR A 179 4.03 7.34 -7.92
CA TYR A 179 4.15 8.52 -8.77
C TYR A 179 3.15 9.56 -8.23
N LEU A 180 3.64 10.44 -7.36
CA LEU A 180 2.91 11.60 -6.87
C LEU A 180 2.80 12.65 -7.99
N HIS A 181 1.65 12.71 -8.67
CA HIS A 181 1.20 13.97 -9.26
C HIS A 181 0.20 14.61 -8.30
N ARG A 182 0.67 15.62 -7.56
CA ARG A 182 -0.17 16.56 -6.83
C ARG A 182 -1.08 17.27 -7.83
N HIS A 183 -2.36 16.92 -7.89
CA HIS A 183 -3.39 17.86 -8.31
C HIS A 183 -4.07 18.42 -7.06
N ARG A 184 -3.51 19.53 -6.56
CA ARG A 184 -4.28 20.44 -5.71
C ARG A 184 -5.41 21.01 -6.57
N ALA A 185 -6.63 20.88 -6.07
CA ALA A 185 -7.80 21.55 -6.60
C ALA A 185 -7.54 23.06 -6.72
N ALA A 186 -7.64 23.57 -7.94
CA ALA A 186 -7.91 24.99 -8.18
C ALA A 186 -9.42 25.12 -8.42
N HIS A 187 -10.19 25.22 -7.33
CA HIS A 187 -11.48 25.89 -7.38
C HIS A 187 -11.21 27.40 -7.39
N GLN A 188 -11.02 27.96 -8.56
CA GLN A 188 -11.42 29.32 -8.90
C GLN A 188 -12.43 29.11 -10.04
N GLY A 189 -13.73 29.10 -9.76
CA GLY A 189 -14.45 30.32 -9.47
C GLY A 189 -14.42 31.18 -10.72
N LEU A 190 -15.38 30.96 -11.63
CA LEU A 190 -15.96 31.95 -12.55
C LEU A 190 -16.88 31.25 -13.57
N CYS A 191 -18.19 31.42 -13.37
CA CYS A 191 -19.22 31.58 -14.39
C CYS A 191 -20.30 32.48 -13.78
N PRO A 192 -21.09 33.27 -14.53
CA PRO A 192 -21.01 33.60 -15.97
C PRO A 192 -21.19 35.10 -16.27
N ARG A 193 -20.88 35.50 -17.52
CA ARG A 193 -21.78 36.20 -18.45
C ARG A 193 -21.23 36.12 -19.87
#